data_AF-A0A6P0U3H1-F1
#
_entry.id   AF-A0A6P0U3H1-F1
#
_cell.length_a   1.000
_cell.length_b   1.000
_cell.length_c   1.000
_cell.angle_alpha   90.00
_cell.angle_beta   90.00
_cell.angle_gamma   90.00
#
_symmetry.space_group_name_H-M   'P 1'
#
loop_
_entity.id
_entity.type
_entity.pdbx_description
1 polymer ?
#
loop_
_entity_poly.entity_id
_entity_poly.type
_entity_poly.pdbx_seq_one_letter_code
_entity_poly.pdbx_strand_id
1 'polypeptide(L)'
;SLMEKVGGHPYLIKLAFDKLVRQEVTLTKLLEDATTDAGIYERHLRRHLNTLNGNPELKVAFRQVVNSQVSVQIDSIQSHKLYSMGLITREGNKVMPRYLLYCIYFQERL
;
A
#
# COMPACT_ATOMS: atom_id res chain seq x y z
N SER A 1 11.06 6.79 -8.24
CA SER A 1 11.34 7.81 -7.20
C SER A 1 10.60 7.48 -5.90
N LEU A 2 10.90 8.14 -4.77
CA LEU A 2 10.18 7.92 -3.50
C LEU A 2 8.70 8.30 -3.62
N MET A 3 8.40 9.44 -4.24
CA MET A 3 7.04 9.92 -4.47
C MET A 3 6.24 8.96 -5.37
N GLU A 4 6.85 8.30 -6.33
CA GLU A 4 6.15 7.26 -7.11
C GLU A 4 5.75 6.06 -6.24
N LYS A 5 6.63 5.62 -5.33
CA LYS A 5 6.36 4.45 -4.49
C LYS A 5 5.34 4.74 -3.40
N VAL A 6 5.51 5.82 -2.63
CA VAL A 6 4.71 6.10 -1.43
C VAL A 6 3.74 7.28 -1.58
N GLY A 7 3.78 7.97 -2.73
CA GLY A 7 2.98 9.16 -2.99
C GLY A 7 3.15 10.21 -1.92
N GLY A 8 2.02 10.73 -1.43
CA GLY A 8 1.93 11.77 -0.41
C GLY A 8 1.67 11.26 1.02
N HIS A 9 1.88 9.97 1.32
CA HIS A 9 1.48 9.41 2.62
C HIS A 9 2.35 9.99 3.76
N PRO A 10 1.81 10.84 4.67
CA PRO A 10 2.64 11.61 5.59
C PRO A 10 3.52 10.73 6.49
N TYR A 11 2.95 9.62 6.99
CA TYR A 11 3.70 8.67 7.82
C TYR A 11 4.83 7.95 7.06
N LEU A 12 4.60 7.50 5.81
CA LEU A 12 5.63 6.77 5.04
C LEU A 12 6.75 7.70 4.58
N ILE A 13 6.39 8.93 4.21
CA ILE A 13 7.35 9.98 3.88
C ILE A 13 8.21 10.32 5.11
N LYS A 14 7.57 10.56 6.26
CA LYS A 14 8.29 10.83 7.52
C LYS A 14 9.26 9.70 7.85
N LEU A 15 8.81 8.45 7.76
CA LEU A 15 9.64 7.30 8.07
C LEU A 15 10.84 7.17 7.12
N ALA A 16 10.66 7.45 5.83
CA ALA A 16 11.77 7.51 4.89
C ALA A 16 12.76 8.61 5.25
N PHE A 17 12.29 9.83 5.49
CA PHE A 17 13.17 10.95 5.83
C PHE A 17 13.92 10.72 7.13
N ASP A 18 13.26 10.21 8.17
CA ASP A 18 13.91 9.90 9.45
C ASP A 18 15.11 8.96 9.25
N LYS A 19 14.99 7.94 8.37
CA LYS A 19 16.06 6.98 8.08
C LYS A 19 17.15 7.55 7.17
N LEU A 20 16.77 8.36 6.18
CA LEU A 20 17.71 8.98 5.24
C LEU A 20 18.56 10.07 5.91
N VAL A 21 17.95 10.93 6.73
CA VAL A 21 18.65 12.01 7.43
C VAL A 21 19.65 11.46 8.45
N ARG A 22 19.31 10.34 9.09
CA ARG A 22 20.21 9.62 10.00
C ARG A 22 21.28 8.79 9.29
N GLN A 23 21.25 8.74 7.96
CA GLN A 23 22.16 7.94 7.12
C GLN A 23 22.14 6.43 7.46
N GLU A 24 21.02 5.94 8.01
CA GLU A 24 20.84 4.52 8.34
C GLU A 24 20.63 3.67 7.07
N VAL A 25 20.19 4.30 5.98
CA VAL A 25 19.95 3.66 4.69
C VAL A 25 20.18 4.66 3.56
N THR A 26 20.59 4.18 2.38
CA THR A 26 20.62 5.00 1.17
C THR A 26 19.24 5.06 0.52
N LEU A 27 18.98 6.11 -0.27
CA LEU A 27 17.72 6.21 -1.02
C LEU A 27 17.51 5.01 -1.94
N THR A 28 18.56 4.56 -2.62
CA THR A 28 18.51 3.38 -3.50
C THR A 28 18.06 2.14 -2.74
N LYS A 29 18.73 1.84 -1.62
CA LYS A 29 18.43 0.64 -0.82
C LYS A 29 17.02 0.70 -0.21
N LEU A 30 16.59 1.88 0.24
CA LEU A 30 15.23 2.11 0.73
C LEU A 30 14.19 1.80 -0.34
N LEU A 31 14.40 2.26 -1.59
CA LEU A 31 13.46 2.03 -2.68
C LEU A 31 13.42 0.57 -3.14
N GLU A 32 14.57 -0.11 -3.16
CA GLU A 32 14.67 -1.54 -3.46
C GLU A 32 13.90 -2.36 -2.42
N ASP A 33 14.13 -2.10 -1.13
CA ASP A 33 13.52 -2.87 -0.05
C ASP A 33 12.11 -2.40 0.31
N ALA A 34 11.62 -1.28 -0.25
CA ALA A 34 10.36 -0.65 0.15
C ALA A 34 9.16 -1.62 0.17
N THR A 35 9.12 -2.57 -0.76
CA THR A 35 8.05 -3.55 -0.94
C THR A 35 8.41 -4.94 -0.41
N THR A 36 9.42 -5.05 0.44
CA THR A 36 9.86 -6.32 1.04
C THR A 36 9.65 -6.32 2.55
N ASP A 37 9.70 -7.51 3.15
CA ASP A 37 9.62 -7.65 4.61
C ASP A 37 10.94 -7.25 5.32
N ALA A 38 11.99 -6.87 4.57
CA ALA A 38 13.20 -6.24 5.10
C ALA A 38 13.14 -4.71 5.05
N GLY A 39 12.15 -4.14 4.36
CA GLY A 39 12.02 -2.70 4.16
C GLY A 39 11.56 -1.94 5.39
N ILE A 40 11.83 -0.63 5.39
CA ILE A 40 11.41 0.27 6.48
C ILE A 40 9.89 0.34 6.66
N TYR A 41 9.12 -0.07 5.64
CA TYR A 41 7.66 -0.06 5.63
C TYR A 41 7.03 -1.36 6.11
N GLU A 42 7.82 -2.40 6.43
CA GLU A 42 7.34 -3.73 6.81
C GLU A 42 6.23 -3.67 7.86
N ARG A 43 6.45 -2.97 8.98
CA ARG A 43 5.47 -2.88 10.07
C ARG A 43 4.14 -2.28 9.64
N HIS A 44 4.17 -1.32 8.71
CA HIS A 44 2.96 -0.70 8.17
C HIS A 44 2.21 -1.68 7.26
N LEU A 45 2.93 -2.31 6.34
CA LEU A 45 2.38 -3.24 5.36
C LEU A 45 1.84 -4.51 6.02
N ARG A 46 2.59 -5.09 6.96
CA ARG A 46 2.19 -6.30 7.71
C ARG A 46 0.95 -6.05 8.56
N ARG A 47 0.80 -4.87 9.15
CA ARG A 47 -0.43 -4.52 9.89
C ARG A 47 -1.66 -4.61 8.98
N HIS A 48 -1.59 -4.00 7.80
CA HIS A 48 -2.66 -4.07 6.81
C HIS A 48 -2.89 -5.49 6.30
N LEU A 49 -1.83 -6.25 6.04
CA LEU A 49 -1.92 -7.65 5.61
C LEU A 49 -2.65 -8.52 6.66
N ASN A 50 -2.34 -8.33 7.95
CA ASN A 50 -3.01 -9.03 9.04
C ASN A 50 -4.50 -8.67 9.10
N THR A 51 -4.85 -7.38 8.97
CA THR A 51 -6.25 -6.94 8.90
C THR A 51 -7.00 -7.58 7.73
N LEU A 52 -6.38 -7.64 6.55
CA LEU A 52 -6.96 -8.27 5.36
C LEU A 52 -7.15 -9.78 5.56
N ASN A 53 -6.15 -10.49 6.07
CA ASN A 53 -6.25 -11.92 6.34
C ASN A 53 -7.32 -12.27 7.38
N GLY A 54 -7.61 -11.37 8.32
CA GLY A 54 -8.71 -11.52 9.28
C GLY A 54 -10.11 -11.23 8.71
N ASN A 55 -10.22 -10.71 7.49
CA ASN A 55 -11.50 -10.39 6.85
C ASN A 55 -11.52 -10.87 5.38
N PRO A 56 -12.05 -12.08 5.11
CA PRO A 56 -12.00 -12.70 3.78
C PRO A 56 -12.62 -11.84 2.67
N GLU A 57 -13.75 -11.18 2.93
CA GLU A 57 -14.44 -10.35 1.94
C GLU A 57 -13.60 -9.12 1.56
N LEU A 58 -12.99 -8.47 2.56
CA LEU A 58 -12.10 -7.33 2.35
C LEU A 58 -10.83 -7.75 1.61
N LYS A 59 -10.28 -8.92 1.93
CA LYS A 59 -9.13 -9.51 1.23
C LYS A 59 -9.43 -9.75 -0.24
N VAL A 60 -10.55 -10.42 -0.54
CA VAL A 60 -10.97 -10.69 -1.92
C VAL A 60 -11.17 -9.39 -2.69
N ALA A 61 -11.87 -8.42 -2.10
CA ALA A 61 -12.08 -7.13 -2.73
C ALA A 61 -10.76 -6.41 -3.02
N PHE A 62 -9.82 -6.37 -2.06
CA PHE A 62 -8.55 -5.69 -2.29
C PHE A 62 -7.64 -6.44 -3.27
N ARG A 63 -7.69 -7.77 -3.28
CA ARG A 63 -7.00 -8.60 -4.27
C ARG A 63 -7.43 -8.26 -5.70
N GLN A 64 -8.73 -8.01 -5.93
CA GLN A 64 -9.23 -7.56 -7.23
C GLN A 64 -8.64 -6.20 -7.63
N VAL A 65 -8.50 -5.29 -6.66
CA VAL A 65 -7.98 -3.94 -6.89
C VAL A 65 -6.49 -3.96 -7.25
N VAL A 66 -5.66 -4.71 -6.53
CA VAL A 66 -4.20 -4.73 -6.76
C VAL A 66 -3.78 -5.55 -7.98
N ASN A 67 -4.62 -6.46 -8.46
CA ASN A 67 -4.35 -7.24 -9.68
C ASN A 67 -4.89 -6.58 -10.96
N SER A 68 -5.59 -5.44 -10.85
CA SER A 68 -6.13 -4.74 -12.01
C SER A 68 -5.19 -3.63 -12.48
N GLN A 69 -5.03 -3.50 -13.80
CA GLN A 69 -4.33 -2.39 -14.43
C GLN A 69 -5.19 -1.11 -14.55
N VAL A 70 -6.50 -1.24 -14.34
CA VAL A 70 -7.49 -0.14 -14.42
C VAL A 70 -8.31 -0.05 -13.14
N SER A 71 -9.01 1.05 -12.93
CA SER A 71 -9.94 1.16 -11.80
C SER A 71 -11.06 0.11 -11.92
N VAL A 72 -11.41 -0.50 -10.80
CA VAL A 72 -12.41 -1.57 -10.72
C VAL A 72 -13.54 -1.21 -9.79
N GLN A 73 -14.72 -1.75 -10.05
CA GLN A 73 -15.84 -1.66 -9.13
C GLN A 73 -15.81 -2.85 -8.17
N ILE A 74 -15.88 -2.56 -6.88
CA ILE A 74 -16.01 -3.56 -5.81
C ILE A 74 -17.22 -3.23 -4.96
N ASP A 75 -17.59 -4.13 -4.06
CA ASP A 75 -18.67 -3.90 -3.10
C ASP A 75 -18.49 -2.57 -2.33
N SER A 76 -19.60 -1.87 -2.11
CA SER A 76 -19.59 -0.53 -1.52
C SER A 76 -19.06 -0.50 -0.09
N ILE A 77 -19.35 -1.53 0.71
CA ILE A 77 -18.89 -1.66 2.10
C ILE A 77 -17.37 -1.89 2.10
N GLN A 78 -16.89 -2.79 1.24
CA GLN A 78 -15.45 -3.06 1.13
C GLN A 78 -14.69 -1.84 0.58
N SER A 79 -15.25 -1.14 -0.42
CA SER A 79 -14.70 0.12 -0.94
C SER A 79 -14.57 1.18 0.15
N HIS A 80 -15.60 1.35 0.99
CA HIS A 80 -15.52 2.30 2.10
C HIS A 80 -14.44 1.91 3.11
N LYS A 81 -14.37 0.64 3.52
CA LYS A 81 -13.35 0.14 4.46
C LYS A 81 -11.93 0.34 3.93
N LEU A 82 -11.66 -0.10 2.70
CA LEU A 82 -10.33 0.04 2.09
C LEU A 82 -9.92 1.49 1.91
N TYR A 83 -10.88 2.37 1.59
CA TYR A 83 -10.63 3.81 1.47
C TYR A 83 -10.25 4.42 2.82
N SER A 84 -10.99 4.08 3.89
CA SER A 84 -10.72 4.55 5.26
C SER A 84 -9.39 4.01 5.82
N MET A 85 -8.95 2.84 5.36
CA MET A 85 -7.61 2.31 5.65
C MET A 85 -6.49 3.03 4.87
N GLY A 86 -6.83 3.88 3.90
CA GLY A 86 -5.87 4.57 3.05
C GLY A 86 -5.20 3.68 1.99
N LEU A 87 -5.72 2.47 1.74
CA LEU A 87 -5.13 1.52 0.79
C LEU A 87 -5.52 1.80 -0.68
N ILE A 88 -6.67 2.44 -0.88
CA ILE A 88 -7.22 2.76 -2.21
C ILE A 88 -7.53 4.26 -2.34
N THR A 89 -7.70 4.68 -3.59
CA THR A 89 -8.35 5.94 -3.96
C THR A 89 -9.56 5.65 -4.85
N ARG A 90 -10.43 6.64 -5.03
CA ARG A 90 -11.67 6.53 -5.82
C ARG A 90 -11.55 7.31 -7.12
N GLU A 91 -12.12 6.73 -8.16
CA GLU A 91 -12.31 7.34 -9.47
C GLU A 91 -13.78 7.13 -9.87
N GLY A 92 -14.62 8.12 -9.57
CA GLY A 92 -16.08 7.95 -9.62
C GLY A 92 -16.54 6.80 -8.70
N ASN A 93 -17.22 5.81 -9.27
CA ASN A 93 -17.69 4.60 -8.57
C ASN A 93 -16.68 3.45 -8.55
N LYS A 94 -15.50 3.65 -9.15
CA LYS A 94 -14.44 2.66 -9.20
C LYS A 94 -13.33 3.03 -8.24
N VAL A 95 -12.45 2.06 -7.99
CA VAL A 95 -11.33 2.19 -7.07
C VAL A 95 -10.05 1.66 -7.69
N MET A 96 -8.93 2.19 -7.24
CA MET A 96 -7.58 1.75 -7.62
C MET A 96 -6.66 1.80 -6.41
N PRO A 97 -5.54 1.04 -6.39
CA PRO A 97 -4.55 1.13 -5.34
C PRO A 97 -4.07 2.58 -5.19
N ARG A 98 -3.95 3.08 -3.95
CA ARG A 98 -3.57 4.47 -3.73
C ARG A 98 -2.13 4.78 -4.16
N TYR A 99 -1.22 3.84 -3.91
CA TYR A 99 0.20 3.99 -4.16
C TYR A 99 0.81 2.70 -4.72
N LEU A 100 1.88 2.84 -5.50
CA LEU A 100 2.59 1.71 -6.11
C LEU A 100 3.16 0.75 -5.06
N LEU A 101 3.58 1.27 -3.90
CA LEU A 101 3.99 0.47 -2.74
C LEU A 101 2.96 -0.61 -2.39
N TYR A 102 1.68 -0.24 -2.35
CA TYR A 102 0.61 -1.17 -2.00
C TYR A 102 0.34 -2.15 -3.14
N CYS A 103 0.34 -1.67 -4.39
CA CYS A 103 0.18 -2.54 -5.55
C CYS A 103 1.18 -3.69 -5.52
N ILE A 104 2.49 -3.38 -5.47
CA ILE A 104 3.55 -4.39 -5.52
C ILE A 104 3.51 -5.33 -4.30
N TYR A 105 3.45 -4.78 -3.08
CA TYR A 105 3.54 -5.61 -1.87
C TYR A 105 2.36 -6.60 -1.75
N PHE A 106 1.14 -6.12 -2.02
CA PHE A 106 -0.07 -6.91 -1.84
C PHE A 106 -0.39 -7.82 -3.02
N GLN A 107 0.05 -7.48 -4.24
CA GLN A 107 -0.12 -8.36 -5.41
C GLN A 107 0.60 -9.70 -5.22
N GLU A 108 1.76 -9.71 -4.57
CA GLU A 108 2.51 -10.93 -4.27
C GLU A 108 1.91 -11.76 -3.11
N ARG A 109 1.09 -11.15 -2.26
CA ARG A 109 0.72 -11.70 -0.93
C ARG A 109 -0.79 -11.95 -0.74
N LEU A 110 -1.65 -11.50 -1.64
CA LEU A 110 -3.11 -11.63 -1.56
C LEU A 110 -3.71 -12.64 -2.54
#